data_AF-A0A8K0D2L7-F1
#
_entry.id   AF-A0A8K0D2L7-F1
#
_cell.length_a   1.000
_cell.length_b   1.000
_cell.length_c   1.000
_cell.angle_alpha   90.00
_cell.angle_beta   90.00
_cell.angle_gamma   90.00
#
_symmetry.space_group_name_H-M   'P 1'
#
loop_
_entity.id
_entity.type
_entity.pdbx_description
1 polymer ?
#
loop_
_entity_poly.entity_id
_entity_poly.type
_entity_poly.pdbx_seq_one_letter_code
_entity_poly.pdbx_strand_id
1 'polypeptide(L)'
;MLLDDDACVINGQELILDCEQIPYSLVTQVTPYVLKNMITIVLNAYGTRFKGIYCINVPSVVHAMVNFCKPFLSEKMKNRVHTFSEDDLEKLYDHVPRSLLSVEYGGNAGTSAKLSNDLKLKIESYSEWFKIDSQVKTSEIPLGAFEVEGSFRKLDID
;
A
#
# COMPACT_ATOMS: atom_id res chain seq x y z
N MET A 1 -6.64 -12.09 8.88
CA MET A 1 -6.19 -11.26 7.72
C MET A 1 -5.22 -10.17 8.17
N LEU A 2 -5.51 -9.50 9.27
CA LEU A 2 -4.50 -8.91 10.18
C LEU A 2 -4.86 -9.29 11.62
N LEU A 3 -6.17 -9.39 11.90
CA LEU A 3 -6.76 -9.79 13.18
C LEU A 3 -6.26 -11.13 13.74
N ASP A 4 -5.93 -12.09 12.88
CA ASP A 4 -5.47 -13.44 13.27
C ASP A 4 -3.98 -13.66 12.96
N ASP A 5 -3.27 -12.59 12.60
CA ASP A 5 -1.84 -12.64 12.25
C ASP A 5 -1.06 -11.65 13.12
N ASP A 6 -0.90 -12.01 14.38
CA ASP A 6 -0.13 -11.25 15.37
C ASP A 6 1.29 -10.98 14.88
N ALA A 7 1.88 -11.94 14.15
CA ALA A 7 3.20 -11.78 13.58
C ALA A 7 3.23 -10.63 12.57
N CYS A 8 2.24 -10.50 11.70
CA CYS A 8 2.10 -9.37 10.78
C CYS A 8 1.86 -8.04 11.52
N VAL A 9 1.01 -8.03 12.55
CA VAL A 9 0.74 -6.82 13.35
C VAL A 9 2.02 -6.30 14.03
N ILE A 10 2.80 -7.21 14.62
CA ILE A 10 4.04 -6.87 15.33
C ILE A 10 5.17 -6.52 14.34
N ASN A 11 5.37 -7.35 13.32
CA ASN A 11 6.51 -7.23 12.42
C ASN A 11 6.29 -6.25 11.26
N GLY A 12 5.04 -5.88 10.98
CA GLY A 12 4.67 -5.14 9.78
C GLY A 12 4.62 -6.00 8.53
N GLN A 13 4.26 -5.38 7.42
CA GLN A 13 4.03 -6.05 6.13
C GLN A 13 4.88 -5.45 5.00
N GLU A 14 5.09 -6.25 3.97
CA GLU A 14 5.73 -5.86 2.71
C GLU A 14 4.72 -5.96 1.57
N LEU A 15 4.65 -4.92 0.75
CA LEU A 15 3.69 -4.83 -0.34
C LEU A 15 4.41 -4.96 -1.67
N ILE A 16 3.97 -5.89 -2.51
CA ILE A 16 4.46 -6.04 -3.88
C ILE A 16 3.32 -5.66 -4.82
N LEU A 17 3.59 -4.75 -5.75
CA LEU A 17 2.63 -4.22 -6.73
C LEU A 17 3.12 -4.54 -8.14
N ASP A 18 2.44 -5.46 -8.81
CA ASP A 18 2.66 -5.70 -10.24
C ASP A 18 2.02 -4.58 -11.07
N CYS A 19 2.86 -3.87 -11.80
CA CYS A 19 2.48 -2.68 -12.57
C CYS A 19 2.36 -2.96 -14.08
N GLU A 20 2.61 -4.19 -14.54
CA GLU A 20 2.67 -4.53 -15.97
C GLU A 20 1.37 -4.13 -16.71
N GLN A 21 0.22 -4.41 -16.10
CA GLN A 21 -1.09 -4.23 -16.72
C GLN A 21 -1.82 -2.96 -16.27
N ILE A 22 -1.13 -1.97 -15.70
CA ILE A 22 -1.76 -0.70 -15.33
C ILE A 22 -2.14 0.05 -16.62
N PRO A 23 -3.44 0.28 -16.89
CA PRO A 23 -3.84 0.95 -18.11
C PRO A 23 -3.53 2.45 -18.02
N TYR A 24 -3.07 3.03 -19.12
CA TYR A 24 -2.79 4.47 -19.23
C TYR A 24 -3.98 5.34 -18.81
N SER A 25 -5.21 4.88 -19.09
CA SER A 25 -6.45 5.57 -18.71
C SER A 25 -6.62 5.71 -17.20
N LEU A 26 -6.11 4.76 -16.40
CA LEU A 26 -6.10 4.85 -14.94
C LEU A 26 -5.13 5.93 -14.48
N VAL A 27 -3.92 5.96 -15.05
CA VAL A 27 -2.91 6.98 -14.71
C VAL A 27 -3.46 8.39 -14.92
N THR A 28 -4.17 8.63 -16.03
CA THR A 28 -4.74 9.95 -16.34
C THR A 28 -5.88 10.38 -15.42
N GLN A 29 -6.55 9.44 -14.74
CA GLN A 29 -7.65 9.72 -13.81
C GLN A 29 -7.15 10.02 -12.39
N VAL A 30 -5.91 9.66 -12.07
CA VAL A 30 -5.35 9.89 -10.74
C VAL A 30 -4.91 11.35 -10.62
N THR A 31 -5.76 12.16 -9.97
CA THR A 31 -5.42 13.55 -9.62
C THR A 31 -4.51 13.60 -8.39
N PRO A 32 -3.75 14.69 -8.19
CA PRO A 32 -2.90 14.86 -7.01
C PRO A 32 -3.69 14.77 -5.69
N TYR A 33 -4.94 15.24 -5.69
CA TYR A 33 -5.84 15.17 -4.53
C TYR A 33 -6.19 13.72 -4.19
N VAL A 34 -6.64 12.94 -5.19
CA VAL A 34 -6.95 11.52 -5.03
C VAL A 34 -5.71 10.75 -4.56
N LEU A 35 -4.55 11.04 -5.14
CA LEU A 35 -3.30 10.38 -4.80
C LEU A 35 -2.86 10.65 -3.36
N LYS A 36 -2.89 11.92 -2.92
CA LYS A 36 -2.56 12.29 -1.53
C LYS A 36 -3.46 11.55 -0.55
N ASN A 37 -4.76 11.46 -0.84
CA ASN A 37 -5.71 10.75 0.01
C ASN A 37 -5.43 9.24 0.03
N MET A 38 -5.16 8.62 -1.12
CA MET A 38 -4.76 7.20 -1.18
C MET A 38 -3.51 6.92 -0.34
N ILE A 39 -2.46 7.74 -0.50
CA ILE A 39 -1.22 7.62 0.26
C ILE A 39 -1.48 7.77 1.76
N THR A 40 -2.31 8.74 2.15
CA THR A 40 -2.67 8.98 3.55
C THR A 40 -3.43 7.79 4.14
N ILE A 41 -4.38 7.23 3.40
CA ILE A 41 -5.13 6.04 3.84
C ILE A 41 -4.18 4.85 4.02
N VAL A 42 -3.35 4.57 3.02
CA VAL A 42 -2.42 3.43 3.06
C VAL A 42 -1.41 3.58 4.19
N LEU A 43 -0.84 4.77 4.41
CA LEU A 43 0.27 4.91 5.36
C LEU A 43 -0.14 5.28 6.78
N ASN A 44 -1.24 6.03 6.94
CA ASN A 44 -1.62 6.61 8.24
C ASN A 44 -2.93 6.06 8.79
N ALA A 45 -3.84 5.56 7.94
CA ALA A 45 -5.10 4.98 8.38
C ALA A 45 -5.07 3.44 8.43
N TYR A 46 -4.16 2.81 7.71
CA TYR A 46 -3.98 1.37 7.76
C TYR A 46 -3.36 0.97 9.10
N GLY A 47 -4.01 0.08 9.84
CA GLY A 47 -3.61 -0.32 11.20
C GLY A 47 -2.30 -1.10 11.32
N THR A 48 -1.49 -1.15 10.26
CA THR A 48 -0.20 -1.84 10.23
C THR A 48 0.86 -1.05 9.49
N ARG A 49 2.12 -1.29 9.88
CA ARG A 49 3.28 -0.60 9.31
C ARG A 49 3.79 -1.29 8.04
N PHE A 50 4.04 -0.51 6.99
CA PHE A 50 4.73 -0.98 5.80
C PHE A 50 6.25 -0.98 6.01
N LYS A 51 6.89 -2.13 5.86
CA LYS A 51 8.35 -2.30 5.89
C LYS A 51 9.00 -2.02 4.53
N GLY A 52 8.30 -2.34 3.45
CA GLY A 52 8.72 -2.14 2.07
C GLY A 52 7.52 -2.09 1.14
N ILE A 53 7.63 -1.30 0.08
CA ILE A 53 6.70 -1.24 -1.04
C ILE A 53 7.53 -1.46 -2.30
N TYR A 54 7.27 -2.54 -3.03
CA TYR A 54 8.04 -2.98 -4.19
C TYR A 54 7.13 -2.96 -5.42
N CYS A 55 7.29 -1.97 -6.29
CA CYS A 55 6.60 -1.93 -7.56
C CYS A 55 7.44 -2.69 -8.59
N ILE A 56 6.88 -3.72 -9.21
CA ILE A 56 7.56 -4.58 -10.19
C ILE A 56 6.92 -4.40 -11.58
N ASN A 57 7.66 -4.80 -12.62
CA ASN A 57 7.24 -4.66 -14.02
C ASN A 57 6.79 -3.23 -14.36
N VAL A 58 7.46 -2.22 -13.82
CA VAL A 58 7.01 -0.82 -13.88
C VAL A 58 7.23 -0.24 -15.29
N PRO A 59 6.16 0.10 -16.04
CA PRO A 59 6.30 0.81 -17.31
C PRO A 59 6.72 2.27 -17.08
N SER A 60 7.35 2.90 -18.08
CA SER A 60 7.87 4.27 -17.97
C SER A 60 6.84 5.30 -17.47
N VAL A 61 5.57 5.15 -17.84
CA VAL A 61 4.49 6.02 -17.38
C VAL A 61 4.21 5.88 -15.88
N VAL A 62 4.24 4.65 -15.37
CA VAL A 62 4.01 4.35 -13.94
C VAL A 62 5.22 4.82 -13.12
N HIS A 63 6.43 4.73 -13.68
CA HIS A 63 7.61 5.28 -13.03
C HIS A 63 7.49 6.80 -12.80
N ALA A 64 6.96 7.55 -13.76
CA ALA A 64 6.67 8.97 -13.57
C ALA A 64 5.62 9.20 -12.47
N MET A 65 4.57 8.38 -12.44
CA MET A 65 3.55 8.43 -11.39
C MET A 65 4.13 8.16 -10.00
N VAL A 66 4.97 7.13 -9.82
CA VAL A 66 5.62 6.83 -8.53
C VAL A 66 6.50 8.00 -8.09
N ASN A 67 7.24 8.63 -9.00
CA ASN A 67 8.03 9.82 -8.67
C ASN A 67 7.16 11.02 -8.30
N PHE A 68 5.98 11.15 -8.91
CA PHE A 68 4.99 12.14 -8.52
C PHE A 68 4.36 11.86 -7.14
N CYS A 69 4.31 10.60 -6.68
CA CYS A 69 3.88 10.23 -5.33
C CYS A 69 4.90 10.62 -4.25
N LYS A 70 6.20 10.59 -4.57
CA LYS A 70 7.29 10.74 -3.59
C LYS A 70 7.16 11.98 -2.68
N PRO A 71 6.77 13.18 -3.16
CA PRO A 71 6.61 14.35 -2.30
C PRO A 71 5.62 14.18 -1.15
N PHE A 72 4.61 13.31 -1.29
CA PHE A 72 3.61 13.03 -0.25
C PHE A 72 4.09 11.99 0.78
N LEU A 73 5.28 11.42 0.59
CA LEU A 73 5.87 10.42 1.47
C LEU A 73 6.85 11.07 2.46
N SER A 74 6.87 10.59 3.70
CA SER A 74 7.95 10.90 4.63
C SER A 74 9.29 10.33 4.11
N GLU A 75 10.42 10.89 4.54
CA GLU A 75 11.75 10.38 4.15
C GLU A 75 11.92 8.88 4.45
N LYS A 76 11.40 8.45 5.60
CA LYS A 76 11.37 7.04 6.00
C LYS A 76 10.63 6.16 4.99
N MET A 77 9.52 6.65 4.44
CA MET A 77 8.74 5.90 3.44
C MET A 77 9.36 5.97 2.05
N LYS A 78 9.95 7.11 1.66
CA LYS A 78 10.69 7.22 0.40
C LYS A 78 11.79 6.16 0.30
N ASN A 79 12.49 5.90 1.40
CA ASN A 79 13.56 4.88 1.47
C ASN A 79 13.04 3.43 1.47
N ARG A 80 11.72 3.22 1.55
CA ARG A 80 11.07 1.91 1.55
C ARG A 80 10.31 1.63 0.25
N VAL A 81 10.24 2.60 -0.66
CA VAL A 81 9.61 2.43 -1.97
C VAL A 81 10.68 2.09 -2.99
N HIS A 82 10.58 0.90 -3.56
CA HIS A 82 11.48 0.37 -4.56
C HIS A 82 10.71 0.12 -5.86
N THR A 83 11.33 0.40 -7.00
CA THR A 83 10.75 0.20 -8.33
C THR A 83 11.69 -0.64 -9.17
N PHE A 84 11.16 -1.70 -9.78
CA PHE A 84 11.89 -2.60 -10.66
C PHE A 84 11.18 -2.64 -12.02
N SER A 85 11.96 -2.44 -13.09
CA SER A 85 11.51 -2.81 -14.44
C SER A 85 11.52 -4.33 -14.59
N GLU A 86 11.00 -4.82 -15.72
CA GLU A 86 11.04 -6.24 -16.06
C GLU A 86 12.49 -6.80 -16.04
N ASP A 87 13.43 -6.05 -16.62
CA ASP A 87 14.87 -6.42 -16.65
C ASP A 87 15.53 -6.46 -15.26
N ASP A 88 14.96 -5.75 -14.28
CA ASP A 88 15.53 -5.57 -12.95
C ASP A 88 14.83 -6.44 -11.88
N LEU A 89 13.93 -7.33 -12.28
CA LEU A 89 13.11 -8.11 -11.35
C LEU A 89 13.95 -8.99 -10.41
N GLU A 90 15.12 -9.48 -10.84
CA GLU A 90 16.02 -10.25 -9.98
C GLU A 90 16.50 -9.47 -8.75
N LYS A 91 16.58 -8.13 -8.82
CA LYS A 91 16.95 -7.28 -7.67
C LYS A 91 15.86 -7.26 -6.58
N LEU A 92 14.62 -7.66 -6.90
CA LEU A 92 13.56 -7.83 -5.90
C LEU A 92 13.98 -8.85 -4.84
N TYR A 93 14.72 -9.89 -5.23
CA TYR A 93 15.08 -10.99 -4.33
C TYR A 93 16.11 -10.61 -3.27
N ASP A 94 16.81 -9.49 -3.43
CA ASP A 94 17.65 -8.89 -2.39
C ASP A 94 16.82 -8.36 -1.21
N HIS A 95 15.53 -8.13 -1.44
CA HIS A 95 14.60 -7.60 -0.46
C HIS A 95 13.61 -8.67 0.05
N VAL A 96 13.05 -9.48 -0.86
CA VAL A 96 12.01 -10.45 -0.54
C VAL A 96 12.47 -11.87 -0.91
N PRO A 97 12.44 -12.85 0.01
CA PRO A 97 12.80 -14.22 -0.30
C PRO A 97 11.96 -14.80 -1.44
N ARG A 98 12.64 -15.33 -2.47
CA ARG A 98 12.03 -15.95 -3.65
C ARG A 98 11.03 -17.06 -3.31
N SER A 99 11.25 -17.78 -2.22
CA SER A 99 10.35 -18.85 -1.77
C SER A 99 8.97 -18.37 -1.30
N LEU A 100 8.81 -17.08 -1.01
CA LEU A 100 7.52 -16.50 -0.60
C LEU A 100 6.68 -16.03 -1.78
N LEU A 101 7.26 -15.98 -2.98
CA LEU A 101 6.61 -15.49 -4.18
C LEU A 101 5.95 -16.64 -4.96
N SER A 102 4.95 -16.28 -5.76
CA SER A 102 4.31 -17.21 -6.67
C SER A 102 5.24 -17.60 -7.83
N VAL A 103 4.88 -18.68 -8.52
CA VAL A 103 5.67 -19.19 -9.66
C VAL A 103 5.80 -18.18 -10.79
N GLU A 104 4.80 -17.32 -10.96
CA GLU A 104 4.76 -16.24 -11.96
C GLU A 104 5.85 -15.18 -11.70
N TYR A 105 6.25 -14.98 -10.44
CA TYR A 105 7.36 -14.10 -10.06
C TYR A 105 8.61 -14.90 -9.67
N GLY A 106 8.79 -16.08 -10.29
CA GLY A 106 9.98 -16.92 -10.13
C GLY A 106 10.05 -17.71 -8.81
N GLY A 107 9.07 -17.61 -7.94
CA GLY A 107 9.04 -18.27 -6.64
C GLY A 107 8.48 -19.71 -6.66
N ASN A 108 8.19 -20.25 -5.47
CA ASN A 108 7.65 -21.60 -5.30
C ASN A 108 6.49 -21.69 -4.30
N ALA A 109 5.87 -20.56 -3.93
CA ALA A 109 4.73 -20.51 -3.01
C ALA A 109 3.38 -20.98 -3.63
N GLY A 110 3.40 -21.46 -4.88
CA GLY A 110 2.21 -21.82 -5.66
C GLY A 110 1.90 -20.79 -6.75
N THR A 111 0.76 -20.93 -7.42
CA THR A 111 0.34 -20.00 -8.48
C THR A 111 -0.36 -18.78 -7.91
N SER A 112 -0.20 -17.62 -8.54
CA SER A 112 -0.93 -16.39 -8.21
C SER A 112 -2.44 -16.62 -8.18
N ALA A 113 -2.96 -17.44 -9.11
CA ALA A 113 -4.37 -17.81 -9.16
C ALA A 113 -4.83 -18.58 -7.90
N LYS A 114 -4.03 -19.55 -7.45
CA LYS A 114 -4.32 -20.31 -6.22
C LYS A 114 -4.28 -19.40 -5.00
N LEU A 115 -3.22 -18.60 -4.84
CA LEU A 115 -3.08 -17.67 -3.72
C LEU A 115 -4.23 -16.67 -3.66
N SER A 116 -4.66 -16.15 -4.82
CA SER A 116 -5.80 -15.24 -4.93
C SER A 116 -7.10 -15.91 -4.50
N ASN A 117 -7.32 -17.16 -4.91
CA ASN A 117 -8.50 -17.92 -4.52
C ASN A 117 -8.51 -18.24 -3.03
N ASP A 118 -7.36 -18.64 -2.46
CA ASP A 118 -7.24 -18.93 -1.03
C ASP A 118 -7.49 -17.67 -0.18
N LEU A 119 -6.95 -16.52 -0.61
CA LEU A 119 -7.23 -15.22 0.02
C LEU A 119 -8.71 -14.84 -0.10
N LYS A 120 -9.33 -15.04 -1.27
CA LYS A 120 -10.75 -14.78 -1.48
C LYS A 120 -11.62 -15.59 -0.52
N LEU A 121 -11.41 -16.91 -0.44
CA LEU A 121 -12.15 -17.79 0.47
C LEU A 121 -11.95 -17.37 1.93
N LYS A 122 -10.73 -16.98 2.30
CA LYS A 122 -10.45 -16.43 3.62
C LYS A 122 -11.21 -15.13 3.86
N ILE A 123 -11.24 -14.18 2.92
CA ILE A 123 -12.01 -12.93 3.08
C ILE A 123 -13.51 -13.22 3.23
N GLU A 124 -14.05 -14.12 2.41
CA GLU A 124 -15.47 -14.52 2.44
C GLU A 124 -15.86 -15.14 3.78
N SER A 125 -14.95 -15.86 4.45
CA SER A 125 -15.22 -16.41 5.79
C SER A 125 -15.40 -15.34 6.87
N TYR A 126 -14.94 -14.10 6.65
CA TYR A 126 -15.16 -12.95 7.55
C TYR A 126 -16.35 -12.07 7.12
N SER A 127 -17.18 -12.53 6.17
CA SER A 127 -18.31 -11.73 5.66
C SER A 127 -19.24 -11.19 6.76
N GLU A 128 -19.57 -12.00 7.78
CA GLU A 128 -20.38 -11.53 8.92
C GLU A 128 -19.65 -10.48 9.77
N TRP A 129 -18.34 -10.63 9.98
CA TRP A 129 -17.54 -9.64 10.66
C TRP A 129 -17.55 -8.29 9.91
N PHE A 130 -17.40 -8.29 8.59
CA PHE A 130 -17.48 -7.07 7.77
C PHE A 130 -18.86 -6.39 7.84
N LYS A 131 -19.96 -7.15 7.96
CA LYS A 131 -21.30 -6.59 8.14
C LYS A 131 -21.41 -5.83 9.47
N ILE A 132 -20.85 -6.39 10.55
CA ILE A 132 -20.85 -5.75 11.86
C ILE A 132 -19.94 -4.52 11.83
N ASP A 133 -18.72 -4.65 11.32
CA ASP A 133 -17.72 -3.57 11.23
C ASP A 133 -18.28 -2.35 10.48
N SER A 134 -19.03 -2.57 9.39
CA SER A 134 -19.67 -1.48 8.62
C SER A 134 -20.67 -0.63 9.42
N GLN A 135 -21.22 -1.17 10.51
CA GLN A 135 -22.16 -0.48 11.40
C GLN A 135 -21.46 0.26 12.54
N VAL A 136 -20.22 -0.12 12.85
CA VAL A 136 -19.42 0.51 13.90
C VAL A 136 -18.73 1.73 13.33
N LYS A 137 -19.03 2.90 13.88
CA LYS A 137 -18.35 4.16 13.57
C LYS A 137 -17.72 4.70 14.83
N THR A 138 -16.45 5.08 14.76
CA THR A 138 -15.80 5.82 15.84
C THR A 138 -16.45 7.20 15.95
N SER A 139 -16.82 7.61 17.17
CA SER A 139 -17.40 8.93 17.46
C SER A 139 -16.37 10.06 17.41
N GLU A 140 -15.10 9.73 17.25
CA GLU A 140 -13.99 10.67 17.29
C GLU A 140 -13.51 11.03 15.88
N ILE A 141 -13.40 12.34 15.68
CA ILE A 141 -12.93 13.10 14.52
C ILE A 141 -13.96 13.26 13.39
N PRO A 142 -14.64 14.42 13.31
CA PRO A 142 -15.41 14.81 12.13
C PRO A 142 -14.49 14.80 10.91
N LEU A 143 -15.00 14.28 9.79
CA LEU A 143 -14.36 14.16 8.47
C LEU A 143 -13.80 15.49 7.89
N GLY A 144 -13.94 16.62 8.60
CA GLY A 144 -13.43 17.94 8.26
C GLY A 144 -12.01 18.26 8.73
N ALA A 145 -11.34 17.37 9.48
CA ALA A 145 -9.93 17.58 9.88
C ALA A 145 -8.90 17.35 8.73
N PHE A 146 -9.37 17.15 7.50
CA PHE A 146 -8.56 17.20 6.28
C PHE A 146 -8.51 18.61 5.67
N GLU A 147 -8.94 19.65 6.39
CA GLU A 147 -8.65 21.03 6.02
C GLU A 147 -7.15 21.34 6.23
N VAL A 148 -6.55 21.75 5.12
CA VAL A 148 -5.27 22.45 4.94
C VAL A 148 -4.66 22.96 6.25
N GLU A 149 -3.45 22.48 6.53
CA GLU A 149 -2.53 22.96 7.57
C GLU A 149 -2.41 24.50 7.54
N GLY A 150 -3.24 25.16 8.35
CA GLY A 150 -3.33 26.60 8.50
C GLY A 150 -2.55 27.07 9.71
N SER A 151 -1.41 27.72 9.45
CA SER A 151 -0.70 28.71 10.28
C SER A 151 -1.02 28.72 11.78
N PHE A 152 -0.28 27.92 12.56
CA PHE A 152 -0.13 28.19 13.99
C PHE A 152 0.62 29.51 14.14
N ARG A 153 -0.12 30.58 14.46
CA ARG A 153 0.49 31.82 14.96
C ARG A 153 1.17 31.49 16.29
N LYS A 154 2.47 31.76 16.37
CA LYS A 154 3.23 31.72 17.63
C LYS A 154 2.47 32.52 18.69
N LEU A 155 2.26 31.90 19.84
CA LEU A 155 1.82 32.58 21.05
C LEU A 155 3.08 33.17 21.68
N ASP A 156 3.31 34.47 21.53
CA ASP A 156 4.28 35.17 22.37
C ASP A 156 3.60 35.42 23.72
N ILE A 157 4.23 34.94 24.79
CA ILE A 157 3.81 35.18 26.17
C ILE A 157 4.76 36.26 26.72
N ASP A 158 4.20 37.39 27.16
CA ASP A 158 4.91 38.45 27.90
C ASP A 158 5.43 37.96 29.26
#